data_AF-A0A2V9QGM1-F1
#
_entry.id   AF-A0A2V9QGM1-F1
#
_cell.length_a   1.000
_cell.length_b   1.000
_cell.length_c   1.000
_cell.angle_alpha   90.00
_cell.angle_beta   90.00
_cell.angle_gamma   90.00
#
_symmetry.space_group_name_H-M   'P 1'
#
loop_
_entity.id
_entity.type
_entity.pdbx_description
1 polymer ?
#
loop_
_entity_poly.entity_id
_entity_poly.type
_entity_poly.pdbx_seq_one_letter_code
_entity_poly.pdbx_strand_id
1 'polypeptide(L)' 'MKNGADTVEIYLCPKSFLDDMGFTFSKGDEITVTGSKVKQDGTDLVLAKQTERGNDTLVLRDDKGAPVWMWSSKK' A
#
# COMPACT_ATOMS: atom_id res chain seq x y z
N MET A 1 8.59 -19.90 15.89
CA MET A 1 8.69 -18.61 15.16
C MET A 1 7.97 -18.82 13.84
N LYS A 2 6.91 -18.07 13.52
CA LYS A 2 6.06 -18.35 12.36
C LYS A 2 6.85 -18.09 11.07
N ASN A 3 7.45 -19.15 10.54
CA ASN A 3 8.06 -19.18 9.21
C ASN A 3 7.04 -19.81 8.26
N GLY A 4 6.02 -19.04 7.89
CA GLY A 4 5.13 -19.32 6.77
C GLY A 4 5.29 -18.15 5.82
N ALA A 5 6.01 -18.36 4.71
CA ALA A 5 6.20 -17.35 3.68
C ALA A 5 4.92 -17.18 2.87
N ASP A 6 3.80 -16.88 3.55
CA ASP A 6 2.54 -16.54 2.91
C ASP A 6 2.75 -15.18 2.25
N THR A 7 3.06 -15.22 0.95
CA THR A 7 3.24 -14.03 0.14
C THR A 7 1.86 -13.43 -0.06
N VAL A 8 1.62 -12.28 0.55
CA VAL A 8 0.37 -11.54 0.39
C VAL A 8 0.58 -10.49 -0.69
N GLU A 9 -0.28 -10.52 -1.71
CA GLU A 9 -0.33 -9.43 -2.68
C GLU A 9 -0.98 -8.22 -2.03
N ILE A 10 -0.27 -7.10 -2.00
CA ILE A 10 -0.75 -5.83 -1.44
C ILE A 10 -0.74 -4.79 -2.55
N TYR A 11 -1.90 -4.23 -2.83
CA TYR A 11 -2.04 -3.10 -3.73
C TYR A 11 -1.94 -1.81 -2.93
N LEU A 12 -0.76 -1.21 -2.95
CA LEU A 12 -0.50 0.10 -2.36
C LEU A 12 -1.12 1.20 -3.23
N CYS A 13 -0.37 1.64 -4.23
CA CYS A 13 -0.66 2.78 -5.09
C CYS A 13 0.22 2.72 -6.36
N PRO A 14 -0.07 3.56 -7.36
CA PRO A 14 0.79 3.71 -8.52
C PRO A 14 2.19 4.18 -8.15
N LYS A 15 3.20 3.67 -8.87
CA LYS A 15 4.60 4.04 -8.64
C LYS A 15 4.84 5.55 -8.73
N SER A 16 4.17 6.24 -9.64
CA SER A 16 4.29 7.70 -9.80
C SER A 16 3.94 8.46 -8.52
N PHE A 17 2.92 8.01 -7.78
CA PHE A 17 2.52 8.65 -6.53
C PHE A 17 3.56 8.44 -5.41
N LEU A 18 4.16 7.25 -5.35
CA LEU A 18 5.27 6.98 -4.42
C LEU A 18 6.47 7.87 -4.71
N ASP A 19 6.84 7.98 -5.98
CA ASP A 19 7.97 8.81 -6.43
C ASP A 19 7.68 10.30 -6.14
N ASP A 20 6.45 10.79 -6.36
CA ASP A 20 6.03 12.17 -6.04
C ASP A 20 6.09 12.46 -4.51
N MET A 21 5.79 11.45 -3.68
CA MET A 21 5.85 11.55 -2.21
C MET A 21 7.25 11.30 -1.64
N GLY A 22 8.23 10.95 -2.48
CA GLY A 22 9.57 10.57 -2.03
C GLY A 22 9.61 9.28 -1.21
N PHE A 23 8.58 8.44 -1.33
CA PHE A 23 8.46 7.20 -0.56
C PHE A 23 8.97 6.02 -1.38
N THR A 24 9.96 5.30 -0.88
CA THR A 24 10.53 4.13 -1.56
C THR A 24 10.63 2.94 -0.63
N PHE A 25 10.39 1.75 -1.17
CA PHE A 25 10.52 0.49 -0.44
C PHE A 25 11.75 -0.26 -0.94
N SER A 26 12.60 -0.69 -0.02
CA SER A 26 13.76 -1.54 -0.26
C SER A 26 13.58 -2.90 0.40
N LYS A 27 14.23 -3.93 -0.17
CA LYS A 27 14.23 -5.25 0.45
C LYS A 27 14.85 -5.18 1.84
N GLY A 28 14.12 -5.64 2.85
CA GLY A 28 14.54 -5.58 4.25
C GLY A 28 13.96 -4.37 5.02
N ASP A 29 13.23 -3.46 4.35
CA ASP A 29 12.45 -2.46 5.06
C ASP A 29 11.33 -3.12 5.87
N GLU A 30 11.25 -2.75 7.14
CA GLU A 30 10.12 -3.08 7.99
C GLU A 30 9.07 -1.98 7.86
N ILE A 31 7.90 -2.36 7.37
CA ILE A 31 6.77 -1.46 7.17
C ILE A 31 5.53 -2.08 7.79
N THR A 32 4.66 -1.23 8.33
CA THR A 32 3.32 -1.64 8.76
C THR A 32 2.32 -1.19 7.70
N VAL A 33 1.53 -2.13 7.20
CA VAL A 33 0.47 -1.84 6.22
C VAL A 33 -0.87 -2.06 6.87
N THR A 34 -1.70 -1.02 6.91
CA THR A 34 -3.11 -1.14 7.28
C THR A 34 -3.95 -1.11 6.03
N GLY A 35 -4.78 -2.12 5.82
CA GLY A 35 -5.61 -2.26 4.63
C GLY A 35 -6.75 -3.25 4.80
N SER A 36 -7.50 -3.46 3.72
CA SER A 36 -8.61 -4.41 3.68
C SER A 36 -8.30 -5.55 2.73
N LYS A 37 -8.49 -6.79 3.19
CA LYS A 37 -8.44 -7.96 2.32
C LYS A 37 -9.66 -7.96 1.40
N VAL A 38 -9.42 -7.94 0.11
CA VAL A 38 -10.42 -7.99 -0.95
C VAL A 38 -10.13 -9.17 -1.86
N LYS A 39 -11.14 -9.57 -2.64
CA LYS A 39 -10.99 -10.59 -3.66
C LYS A 39 -11.19 -9.93 -5.02
N GLN A 40 -10.13 -9.86 -5.82
CA GLN A 40 -10.14 -9.29 -7.16
C GLN A 40 -9.84 -10.39 -8.16
N ASP A 41 -10.74 -10.61 -9.13
CA ASP A 41 -10.60 -11.64 -10.18
C ASP A 41 -10.32 -13.06 -9.64
N GLY A 42 -10.82 -13.37 -8.45
CA GLY A 42 -10.62 -14.65 -7.78
C GLY A 42 -9.35 -14.73 -6.92
N THR A 43 -8.47 -13.74 -6.98
CA THR A 43 -7.25 -13.64 -6.18
C THR A 43 -7.49 -12.81 -4.92
N ASP A 44 -6.94 -13.28 -3.80
CA ASP A 44 -6.93 -12.54 -2.54
C ASP A 44 -5.86 -11.45 -2.59
N LEU A 45 -6.28 -10.20 -2.44
CA LEU A 45 -5.43 -9.01 -2.48
C LEU A 45 -5.69 -8.15 -1.24
N VAL A 46 -4.70 -7.43 -0.73
CA VAL A 46 -4.91 -6.41 0.31
C VAL A 46 -4.86 -5.02 -0.31
N LEU A 47 -5.96 -4.27 -0.23
CA LEU A 47 -5.97 -2.85 -0.56
C LEU A 47 -5.43 -2.04 0.61
N ALA A 48 -4.24 -1.45 0.47
CA ALA A 48 -3.62 -0.68 1.54
C ALA A 48 -4.33 0.67 1.72
N LYS A 49 -4.84 0.96 2.93
CA LYS A 49 -5.35 2.28 3.30
C LYS A 49 -4.22 3.23 3.68
N GLN A 50 -3.23 2.73 4.41
CA GLN A 50 -2.06 3.49 4.84
C GLN A 50 -0.86 2.57 5.07
N THR A 51 0.33 3.15 5.00
CA THR A 51 1.58 2.47 5.29
C THR A 51 2.44 3.31 6.22
N GLU A 52 3.05 2.67 7.20
CA GLU A 52 3.91 3.30 8.20
C GLU A 52 5.31 2.71 8.10
N ARG A 53 6.34 3.57 8.11
CA ARG A 53 7.75 3.20 8.09
C ARG A 53 8.49 4.04 9.13
N GLY A 54 8.80 3.43 10.27
CA GLY A 54 9.39 4.15 11.41
C GLY A 54 8.43 5.23 11.91
N ASN A 55 8.78 6.50 11.67
CA ASN A 55 7.95 7.65 12.03
C ASN A 55 7.16 8.24 10.85
N ASP A 56 7.39 7.75 9.62
CA ASP A 56 6.71 8.23 8.43
C ASP A 56 5.40 7.48 8.24
N THR A 57 4.30 8.22 8.05
CA THR A 57 2.98 7.65 7.73
C THR A 57 2.54 8.16 6.36
N LEU A 58 2.34 7.22 5.43
CA LEU A 58 1.81 7.50 4.10
C LEU A 58 0.36 7.02 4.02
N VAL A 59 -0.57 7.98 3.96
CA VAL A 59 -1.99 7.69 3.75
C VAL A 59 -2.24 7.51 2.26
N LEU A 60 -2.78 6.36 1.90
CA LEU A 60 -3.05 5.97 0.51
C LEU A 60 -4.52 6.17 0.14
N ARG A 61 -5.43 5.91 1.08
CA ARG A 61 -6.87 6.04 0.88
C ARG A 61 -7.48 6.82 2.03
N ASP A 62 -8.47 7.65 1.71
CA ASP A 62 -9.26 8.36 2.72
C ASP A 62 -10.18 7.41 3.50
N ASP A 63 -10.95 7.93 4.45
CA ASP A 63 -11.90 7.14 5.24
C ASP A 63 -13.05 6.55 4.43
N LYS A 64 -13.30 7.07 3.23
CA LYS A 64 -14.29 6.53 2.28
C LYS A 64 -13.68 5.46 1.37
N GLY A 65 -12.38 5.20 1.49
CA GLY A 65 -11.64 4.25 0.65
C GLY A 65 -11.21 4.83 -0.70
N ALA A 66 -11.41 6.12 -0.94
CA ALA A 66 -11.02 6.78 -2.18
C ALA A 66 -9.50 7.00 -2.20
N PRO A 67 -8.80 6.71 -3.32
CA PRO A 67 -7.36 6.92 -3.41
C PRO A 67 -7.02 8.42 -3.36
N VAL A 68 -6.04 8.80 -2.54
CA VAL A 68 -5.66 10.22 -2.39
C VAL A 68 -4.97 10.78 -3.65
N TRP A 69 -4.56 9.90 -4.58
CA TRP A 69 -3.92 10.24 -5.85
C TRP A 69 -4.90 10.33 -7.03
N MET A 70 -6.22 10.40 -6.80
CA MET A 70 -7.20 10.58 -7.89
C MET A 70 -6.91 11.80 -8.77
N TRP A 71 -6.25 12.84 -8.22
CA TRP A 71 -5.81 14.01 -8.97
C TRP A 71 -4.50 13.80 -9.76
N SER A 72 -3.65 12.86 -9.32
CA SER A 72 -2.34 12.53 -9.92
C SER A 72 -2.45 11.53 -11.08
N SER A 73 -3.61 10.88 -11.30
CA SER A 73 -3.83 10.01 -12.47
C SER A 73 -3.86 10.76 -13.82
N LYS A 74 -3.59 12.06 -13.85
CA LYS A 74 -3.45 12.84 -15.08
C LYS A 74 -1.98 12.97 -15.48
N LYS A 75 -1.49 12.00 -16.25
CA LYS A 75 -0.50 12.26 -17.32
C LYS A 75 -0.81 11.36 -18.51
#